data_AF-M5FDZ7-F1
#
_entry.id   AF-M5FDZ7-F1
#
_cell.length_a   1.000
_cell.length_b   1.000
_cell.length_c   1.000
_cell.angle_alpha   90.00
_cell.angle_beta   90.00
_cell.angle_gamma   90.00
#
_symmetry.space_group_name_H-M   'P 1'
#
loop_
_entity.id
_entity.type
_entity.pdbx_description
1 polymer ?
#
loop_
_entity_poly.entity_id
_entity_poly.type
_entity_poly.pdbx_seq_one_letter_code
_entity_poly.pdbx_strand_id
1 'polypeptide(L)'
;MRLKFIEPLLPTLVEKPPEGDGWIHEVKFDGYRSQIVIDPDFAFTRNRANWTAKYRDLVGAAKQPGLDNAIIDGEVVIMKLACPTSPSFAKPSRDATISFHAT
;
A
#
# COMPACT_ATOMS: atom_id res chain seq x y z
N MET A 1 7.93 18.87 -11.32
CA MET A 1 9.04 17.93 -11.07
C MET A 1 8.43 16.54 -11.09
N ARG A 2 8.87 15.62 -11.96
CA ARG A 2 8.20 14.31 -12.09
C ARG A 2 8.63 13.41 -10.94
N LEU A 3 7.68 13.01 -10.10
CA LEU A 3 7.93 12.04 -9.03
C LEU A 3 8.36 10.70 -9.64
N LYS A 4 9.36 10.08 -9.01
CA LYS A 4 9.94 8.80 -9.46
C LYS A 4 9.76 7.77 -8.37
N PHE A 5 9.68 6.51 -8.77
CA PHE A 5 9.70 5.38 -7.84
C PHE A 5 10.87 5.49 -6.86
N ILE A 6 10.58 5.31 -5.57
CA ILE A 6 11.58 5.26 -4.49
C ILE A 6 11.72 3.80 -4.07
N GLU A 7 12.93 3.31 -3.78
CA GLU A 7 13.04 1.94 -3.28
C GLU A 7 12.41 1.83 -1.88
N PRO A 8 11.51 0.87 -1.63
CA PRO A 8 10.86 0.75 -0.33
C PRO A 8 11.86 0.45 0.79
N LEU A 9 11.65 1.10 1.94
CA LEU A 9 12.42 0.80 3.15
C LEU A 9 12.08 -0.61 3.65
N LEU A 10 13.11 -1.45 3.78
CA LEU A 10 12.96 -2.82 4.29
C LEU A 10 13.12 -2.83 5.81
N PRO A 11 12.19 -3.47 6.55
CA PRO A 11 12.33 -3.60 7.99
C PRO A 11 13.52 -4.51 8.32
N THR A 12 14.26 -4.17 9.37
CA THR A 12 15.28 -5.05 9.94
C THR A 12 14.60 -6.13 10.77
N LEU A 13 14.89 -7.40 10.46
CA LEU A 13 14.36 -8.52 11.24
C LEU A 13 15.06 -8.57 12.61
N VAL A 14 14.28 -8.48 13.67
CA VAL A 14 14.71 -8.56 15.06
C VAL A 14 13.83 -9.54 15.83
N GLU A 15 14.32 -10.11 16.92
CA GLU A 15 13.56 -11.11 17.70
C GLU A 15 12.35 -10.51 18.44
N LYS A 16 12.46 -9.26 18.87
CA LYS A 16 11.41 -8.54 19.60
C LYS A 16 11.23 -7.14 19.03
N PRO A 17 9.98 -6.64 18.92
CA PRO A 17 9.73 -5.26 18.54
C PRO A 17 10.47 -4.31 19.49
N PRO A 18 11.07 -3.23 18.97
CA PRO A 18 11.69 -2.23 19.81
C PRO A 18 10.63 -1.48 20.65
N GLU A 19 11.06 -0.97 21.80
CA GLU A 19 10.22 -0.30 22.80
C GLU A 19 10.67 1.15 23.02
N GLY A 20 9.80 1.96 23.63
CA GLY A 20 10.05 3.35 24.00
C GLY A 20 9.40 4.38 23.08
N ASP A 21 9.38 5.64 23.54
CA ASP A 21 8.61 6.74 22.92
C ASP A 21 9.10 7.16 21.52
N GLY A 22 10.27 6.66 21.09
CA GLY A 22 10.81 6.89 19.75
C GLY A 22 10.24 5.94 18.68
N TRP A 23 9.33 5.04 19.04
CA TRP A 23 8.79 4.01 18.16
C TRP A 23 7.29 4.13 17.97
N ILE A 24 6.85 3.90 16.74
CA ILE A 24 5.44 3.70 16.38
C ILE A 24 5.31 2.25 15.90
N HIS A 25 4.24 1.58 16.31
CA HIS A 25 3.96 0.19 15.93
C HIS A 25 2.78 0.16 14.97
N GLU A 26 2.99 -0.42 13.80
CA GLU A 26 1.95 -0.58 12.79
C GLU A 26 1.59 -2.05 12.60
N VAL A 27 0.35 -2.30 12.19
CA VAL A 27 -0.11 -3.65 11.87
C VAL A 27 0.60 -4.12 10.61
N LYS A 28 1.29 -5.27 10.71
CA LYS A 28 1.87 -5.91 9.54
C LYS A 28 0.77 -6.58 8.70
N PHE A 29 0.50 -6.03 7.53
CA PHE A 29 -0.36 -6.65 6.54
C PHE A 29 0.40 -7.70 5.69
N ASP A 30 -0.35 -8.65 5.12
CA ASP A 30 0.16 -9.62 4.14
C ASP A 30 -0.56 -9.40 2.81
N GLY A 31 0.05 -8.60 1.93
CA GLY A 31 -0.54 -8.16 0.68
C GLY A 31 0.51 -7.91 -0.40
N TYR A 32 0.25 -6.92 -1.24
CA TYR A 32 1.20 -6.44 -2.24
C TYR A 32 1.71 -5.04 -1.87
N ARG A 33 2.94 -4.97 -1.35
CA ARG A 33 3.63 -3.69 -1.14
C ARG A 33 3.71 -2.90 -2.44
N SER A 34 3.13 -1.71 -2.42
CA SER A 34 2.89 -0.88 -3.58
C SER A 34 3.08 0.60 -3.26
N GLN A 35 3.61 1.35 -4.21
CA GLN A 35 3.65 2.80 -4.17
C GLN A 35 2.62 3.40 -5.10
N ILE A 36 1.83 4.34 -4.59
CA ILE A 36 0.94 5.19 -5.38
C ILE A 36 1.58 6.57 -5.54
N VAL A 37 1.74 7.00 -6.79
CA VAL A 37 2.27 8.30 -7.18
C VAL A 37 1.11 9.16 -7.66
N ILE A 38 0.83 10.25 -6.95
CA ILE A 38 -0.34 11.11 -7.20
C ILE A 38 -0.19 11.96 -8.47
N ASP A 39 1.03 12.32 -8.86
CA ASP A 39 1.30 12.98 -10.15
C ASP A 39 2.47 12.26 -10.84
N PRO A 40 2.25 11.53 -11.96
CA PRO A 40 1.08 11.56 -12.85
C PRO A 40 0.26 10.25 -12.81
N ASP A 41 -0.28 9.88 -11.65
CA ASP A 41 -1.24 8.76 -11.50
C ASP A 41 -0.65 7.38 -11.77
N PHE A 42 0.45 7.05 -11.11
CA PHE A 42 1.04 5.73 -11.26
C PHE A 42 0.92 4.89 -10.00
N ALA A 43 0.83 3.58 -10.20
CA ALA A 43 1.05 2.63 -9.12
C ALA A 43 2.10 1.59 -9.51
N PHE A 44 3.06 1.40 -8.61
CA PHE A 44 4.16 0.45 -8.78
C PHE A 44 4.17 -0.56 -7.64
N THR A 45 4.46 -1.82 -7.94
CA THR A 45 4.77 -2.83 -6.92
C THR A 45 6.19 -2.64 -6.38
N ARG A 46 6.53 -3.33 -5.29
CA ARG A 46 7.90 -3.41 -4.75
C ARG A 46 8.99 -3.69 -5.79
N ASN A 47 8.71 -4.52 -6.80
CA ASN A 47 9.63 -4.86 -7.89
C ASN A 47 9.47 -3.96 -9.13
N ARG A 48 8.93 -2.75 -8.98
CA ARG A 48 8.76 -1.73 -10.02
C ARG A 48 7.83 -2.12 -11.19
N ALA A 49 7.00 -3.14 -11.01
CA ALA A 49 5.99 -3.46 -12.02
C ALA A 49 4.89 -2.40 -12.00
N ASN A 50 4.56 -1.83 -13.16
CA ASN A 50 3.50 -0.85 -13.29
C ASN A 50 2.13 -1.54 -13.23
N TRP A 51 1.41 -1.36 -12.12
CA TRP A 51 0.07 -1.91 -11.89
C TRP A 51 -1.02 -0.84 -11.88
N THR A 52 -0.75 0.34 -12.45
CA THR A 52 -1.70 1.46 -12.55
C THR A 52 -3.06 1.03 -13.09
N ALA A 53 -3.10 0.25 -14.18
CA ALA A 53 -4.35 -0.22 -14.75
C ALA A 53 -5.14 -1.15 -13.80
N LYS A 54 -4.44 -1.98 -13.02
CA LYS A 54 -5.03 -2.89 -12.04
C LYS A 54 -5.52 -2.14 -10.80
N TYR A 55 -4.89 -1.01 -10.47
CA TYR A 55 -5.15 -0.19 -9.28
C TYR A 55 -5.84 1.13 -9.61
N ARG A 56 -6.46 1.26 -10.79
CA ARG A 56 -7.19 2.44 -11.26
C ARG A 56 -8.02 3.11 -10.16
N ASP A 57 -8.85 2.34 -9.47
CA ASP A 57 -9.78 2.87 -8.49
C ASP A 57 -9.05 3.35 -7.22
N LEU A 58 -7.96 2.68 -6.83
CA LEU A 58 -7.09 3.11 -5.72
C LEU A 58 -6.34 4.40 -6.05
N VAL A 59 -5.77 4.51 -7.25
CA VAL A 59 -5.06 5.72 -7.71
C VAL A 59 -6.01 6.91 -7.73
N GLY A 60 -7.25 6.71 -8.21
CA GLY A 60 -8.29 7.74 -8.17
C GLY A 60 -8.68 8.13 -6.73
N ALA A 61 -8.84 7.16 -5.83
CA ALA A 61 -9.17 7.43 -4.43
C ALA A 61 -8.04 8.17 -3.69
N ALA A 62 -6.78 7.85 -3.98
CA ALA A 62 -5.61 8.46 -3.35
C ALA A 62 -5.48 9.98 -3.61
N LYS A 63 -6.20 10.51 -4.61
CA LYS A 63 -6.29 11.95 -4.90
C LYS A 63 -7.30 12.72 -4.05
N GLN A 64 -8.28 12.04 -3.46
CA GLN A 64 -9.33 12.67 -2.67
C GLN A 64 -8.84 13.53 -1.49
N PRO A 65 -7.69 13.28 -0.84
CA PRO A 65 -7.23 14.13 0.26
C PRO A 65 -6.76 15.53 -0.18
N GLY A 66 -6.81 15.87 -1.48
CA GLY A 66 -6.34 17.17 -1.99
C GLY A 66 -4.82 17.27 -2.07
N LEU A 67 -4.13 16.13 -2.22
CA LEU A 67 -2.69 16.08 -2.43
C LEU A 67 -2.38 16.39 -3.89
N ASP A 68 -1.56 17.41 -4.15
CA ASP A 68 -1.14 17.76 -5.50
C ASP A 68 0.02 16.88 -5.99
N ASN A 69 0.95 16.53 -5.09
CA ASN A 69 2.17 15.81 -5.40
C ASN A 69 2.62 14.97 -4.21
N ALA A 70 2.43 13.65 -4.28
CA ALA A 70 2.88 12.74 -3.24
C ALA A 70 3.24 11.36 -3.80
N ILE A 71 4.12 10.67 -3.09
CA ILE A 71 4.36 9.23 -3.22
C ILE A 71 3.91 8.62 -1.89
N ILE A 72 2.99 7.66 -1.96
CA ILE A 72 2.45 6.97 -0.80
C ILE A 72 2.92 5.52 -0.89
N ASP A 73 3.73 5.07 0.07
CA ASP A 73 4.10 3.66 0.23
C ASP A 73 3.07 2.96 1.14
N GLY A 74 2.86 1.68 0.91
CA GLY A 74 1.89 0.93 1.67
C GLY A 74 1.59 -0.44 1.10
N GLU A 75 0.61 -1.10 1.70
CA GLU A 75 0.21 -2.45 1.35
C GLU A 75 -1.16 -2.45 0.67
N VAL A 76 -1.24 -3.02 -0.53
CA VAL A 76 -2.52 -3.38 -1.15
C VAL A 76 -2.95 -4.74 -0.64
N VAL A 77 -4.09 -4.78 0.06
CA VAL A 77 -4.64 -6.00 0.64
C VAL A 77 -5.99 -6.34 0.03
N ILE A 78 -6.32 -7.63 0.03
CA ILE A 78 -7.64 -8.10 -0.34
C ILE A 78 -8.41 -8.43 0.93
N MET A 79 -9.53 -7.74 1.10
CA MET A 79 -10.46 -7.90 2.20
C MET A 79 -11.61 -8.80 1.78
N LYS A 80 -11.92 -9.80 2.60
CA LYS A 80 -13.14 -10.59 2.43
C LYS A 80 -14.31 -9.86 3.07
N LEU A 81 -15.41 -9.69 2.33
CA LEU A 81 -16.64 -9.06 2.81
C LEU A 81 -17.20 -9.70 4.11
N ALA A 82 -16.97 -11.00 4.32
CA ALA A 82 -17.44 -11.72 5.51
C ALA A 82 -16.55 -11.54 6.76
N CYS A 83 -15.32 -11.03 6.62
CA CYS A 83 -14.42 -10.78 7.75
C CYS A 83 -13.48 -9.60 7.42
N PRO A 84 -13.94 -8.35 7.59
CA PRO A 84 -13.18 -7.15 7.26
C PRO A 84 -11.98 -6.89 8.21
N THR A 85 -11.71 -7.77 9.17
CA THR A 85 -10.51 -7.70 10.04
C THR A 85 -9.46 -8.74 9.69
N SER A 86 -9.67 -9.55 8.64
CA SER A 86 -8.75 -10.61 8.22
C SER A 86 -8.29 -10.40 6.78
N PRO A 87 -7.36 -9.46 6.55
CA PRO A 87 -6.72 -9.27 5.25
C PRO A 87 -5.97 -10.55 4.85
N SER A 88 -6.05 -10.93 3.57
CA SER A 88 -5.35 -12.12 3.07
C SER A 88 -4.63 -11.85 1.75
N PHE A 89 -3.47 -12.48 1.58
CA PHE A 89 -2.81 -12.59 0.30
C PHE A 89 -3.57 -13.61 -0.58
N ALA A 90 -4.48 -13.11 -1.41
CA ALA A 90 -5.29 -13.95 -2.31
C ALA A 90 -5.37 -13.34 -3.70
N LYS A 91 -5.82 -14.14 -4.68
CA LYS A 91 -6.31 -13.56 -5.95
C LYS A 91 -7.68 -12.93 -5.69
N PRO A 92 -8.00 -11.79 -6.33
CA PRO A 92 -9.32 -11.18 -6.18
C PRO A 92 -10.42 -12.17 -6.62
N SER A 93 -11.40 -12.42 -5.75
CA SER A 93 -12.67 -13.07 -6.10
C SER A 93 -13.73 -12.00 -6.38
N ARG A 94 -14.92 -12.40 -6.85
CA ARG A 94 -16.02 -11.45 -7.15
C ARG A 94 -16.48 -10.64 -5.93
N ASP A 95 -16.32 -11.18 -4.72
CA ASP A 95 -16.79 -10.58 -3.46
C ASP A 95 -15.63 -10.07 -2.58
N ALA A 96 -14.56 -9.59 -3.21
CA ALA A 96 -13.37 -9.11 -2.53
C ALA A 96 -13.22 -7.60 -2.71
N THR A 97 -12.99 -6.87 -1.62
CA THR A 97 -12.66 -5.44 -1.64
C THR A 97 -11.15 -5.28 -1.61
N ILE A 98 -10.59 -4.51 -2.53
CA ILE A 98 -9.16 -4.15 -2.52
C ILE A 98 -9.00 -2.86 -1.72
N SER A 99 -8.13 -2.87 -0.71
CA SER A 99 -7.85 -1.73 0.16
C SER A 99 -6.36 -1.39 0.13
N PHE A 100 -6.01 -0.12 0.33
CA PHE A 100 -4.63 0.35 0.44
C PHE A 100 -4.38 0.88 1.85
N HIS A 101 -3.36 0.35 2.53
CA HIS A 101 -2.94 0.77 3.86
C HIS A 101 -1.58 1.43 3.75
N ALA A 102 -1.52 2.75 3.97
CA ALA A 102 -0.26 3.50 3.94
C ALA A 102 0.62 3.18 5.15
N THR A 103 1.94 3.23 4.96
CA THR A 103 3.02 3.01 5.94
C THR A 103 4.05 4.12 5.84
#